data_AF-A0A374AHW5-F1
#
_entry.id   AF-A0A374AHW5-F1
#
_cell.length_a   1.000
_cell.length_b   1.000
_cell.length_c   1.000
_cell.angle_alpha   90.00
_cell.angle_beta   90.00
_cell.angle_gamma   90.00
#
_symmetry.space_group_name_H-M   'P 1'
#
loop_
_entity.id
_entity.type
_entity.pdbx_description
1 polymer ?
#
loop_
_entity_poly.entity_id
_entity_poly.type
_entity_poly.pdbx_seq_one_letter_code
_entity_poly.pdbx_strand_id
1 'polypeptide(L)'
;MHTNSFSKFGDDFPIAGLSVKQFIELCVSLGFGNRPNSYPNKPESPPPEIMGINDVIKLTGYSKATIYKFTHQRLIPFHRPAHGGRRLVFIRQEIEDWMKENSIPTVGQYCKEQLKKLNN
;
A
#
# COMPACT_ATOMS: atom_id res chain seq x y z
N MET A 1 -22.02 2.05 27.78
CA MET A 1 -23.22 2.85 27.47
C MET A 1 -22.80 3.92 26.47
N HIS A 2 -23.17 3.78 25.19
CA HIS A 2 -22.88 4.82 24.19
C HIS A 2 -23.82 6.00 24.46
N THR A 3 -23.28 7.13 24.89
CA THR A 3 -24.05 8.36 25.03
C THR A 3 -24.42 8.84 23.63
N ASN A 4 -25.67 8.69 23.23
CA ASN A 4 -26.15 9.09 21.92
C ASN A 4 -26.24 10.63 21.89
N SER A 5 -25.16 11.28 21.43
CA SER A 5 -24.98 12.74 21.39
C SER A 5 -26.06 13.47 20.58
N PHE A 6 -26.81 12.72 19.76
CA PHE A 6 -27.83 13.22 18.85
C PHE A 6 -29.22 13.42 19.48
N SER A 7 -29.43 12.97 20.72
CA SER A 7 -30.69 13.21 21.47
C SER A 7 -31.02 14.69 21.75
N LYS A 8 -30.09 15.60 21.43
CA LYS A 8 -30.27 17.06 21.57
C LYS A 8 -30.89 17.73 20.35
N PHE A 9 -30.99 17.04 19.21
CA PHE A 9 -31.63 17.58 18.00
C PHE A 9 -33.07 17.08 17.95
N GLY A 10 -34.02 18.00 17.72
CA GLY A 10 -35.41 17.61 17.42
C GLY A 10 -35.50 16.96 16.03
N ASP A 11 -36.60 16.24 15.79
CA ASP A 11 -36.81 15.47 14.56
C ASP A 11 -36.75 16.34 13.28
N ASP A 12 -37.11 17.62 13.38
CA ASP A 12 -37.10 18.58 12.26
C ASP A 12 -35.74 19.28 12.03
N PHE A 13 -34.69 18.90 12.74
CA PHE A 13 -33.39 19.55 12.59
C PHE A 13 -32.77 19.25 11.21
N PRO A 14 -32.47 20.26 10.38
CA PRO A 14 -32.00 20.02 9.02
C PRO A 14 -30.58 19.46 9.02
N ILE A 15 -30.33 18.49 8.15
CA ILE A 15 -29.00 17.87 8.00
C ILE A 15 -27.90 18.89 7.63
N ALA A 16 -28.27 19.95 6.91
CA ALA A 16 -27.39 21.07 6.56
C ALA A 16 -26.94 21.90 7.78
N GLY A 17 -27.64 21.80 8.92
CA GLY A 17 -27.25 22.45 10.17
C GLY A 17 -26.19 21.68 10.96
N LEU A 18 -25.78 20.48 10.52
CA LEU A 18 -24.73 19.71 11.17
C LEU A 18 -23.34 20.23 10.80
N SER A 19 -22.46 20.34 11.79
CA SER A 19 -21.03 20.45 11.51
C SER A 19 -20.49 19.17 10.86
N VAL A 20 -19.37 19.29 10.16
CA VAL A 20 -18.67 18.15 9.52
C VAL A 20 -18.42 17.01 10.53
N LYS A 21 -18.02 17.35 11.76
CA LYS A 21 -17.79 16.37 12.83
C LYS A 21 -19.07 15.63 13.21
N GLN A 22 -20.19 16.35 13.39
CA GLN A 22 -21.47 15.76 13.74
C GLN A 22 -22.02 14.87 12.62
N PHE A 23 -21.87 15.29 11.37
CA PHE A 23 -22.27 14.48 10.22
C PHE A 23 -21.47 13.17 10.12
N ILE A 24 -20.15 13.21 10.35
CA ILE A 24 -19.31 12.00 10.40
C ILE A 24 -19.77 11.05 11.52
N GLU A 25 -20.02 11.59 12.72
CA GLU A 25 -20.51 10.80 13.86
C GLU A 25 -21.89 10.17 13.58
N LEU A 26 -22.76 10.88 12.86
CA LEU A 26 -24.07 10.37 12.43
C LEU A 26 -23.92 9.22 11.44
N CYS A 27 -23.08 9.37 10.41
CA CYS A 27 -22.83 8.30 9.43
C CYS A 27 -22.29 7.02 10.07
N VAL A 28 -21.39 7.15 11.04
CA VAL A 28 -20.87 6.01 11.83
C VAL A 28 -21.99 5.35 12.64
N SER A 29 -22.86 6.14 13.27
CA SER A 29 -23.97 5.63 14.10
C SER A 29 -25.03 4.90 13.29
N LEU A 30 -25.26 5.32 12.04
CA LEU A 30 -26.19 4.68 11.10
C LEU A 30 -25.61 3.45 10.38
N GLY A 31 -24.36 3.07 10.70
CA GLY A 31 -23.73 1.89 10.10
C GLY A 31 -23.25 2.09 8.66
N PHE A 32 -23.17 3.33 8.16
CA PHE A 32 -22.64 3.64 6.82
C PHE A 32 -21.13 3.42 6.68
N GLY A 33 -20.44 3.02 7.75
CA GLY A 33 -19.06 2.53 7.69
C GLY A 33 -18.24 2.86 8.93
N ASN A 34 -17.13 2.12 9.08
CA ASN A 34 -16.05 2.51 9.99
C ASN A 34 -15.60 3.94 9.67
N ARG A 35 -15.25 4.74 10.69
CA ARG A 35 -14.71 6.10 10.53
C ARG A 35 -13.80 6.14 9.29
N PRO A 36 -14.14 6.90 8.24
CA PRO A 36 -13.28 6.99 7.07
C PRO A 36 -12.00 7.69 7.52
N ASN A 37 -11.00 6.91 7.92
CA ASN A 37 -9.64 7.38 8.16
C ASN A 37 -8.95 7.65 6.81
N SER A 38 -9.59 8.47 5.97
CA SER A 38 -9.02 9.15 4.81
C SER A 38 -10.18 9.69 3.98
N TYR A 39 -10.13 10.99 3.70
CA TYR A 39 -10.87 11.57 2.58
C TYR A 39 -10.73 10.67 1.34
N PRO A 40 -11.82 10.41 0.59
CA PRO A 40 -11.79 9.58 -0.62
C PRO A 40 -10.86 10.10 -1.73
N ASN A 41 -10.25 11.28 -1.54
CA ASN A 41 -9.25 11.88 -2.42
C ASN A 41 -8.13 12.52 -1.60
N LYS A 42 -7.49 11.80 -0.67
CA LYS A 42 -6.16 12.23 -0.22
C LYS A 42 -5.24 12.10 -1.45
N PRO A 43 -4.55 13.15 -1.92
CA PRO A 43 -3.54 13.00 -2.96
C PRO A 43 -2.59 11.92 -2.46
N GLU A 44 -2.53 10.80 -3.20
CA GLU A 44 -1.77 9.64 -2.80
C GLU A 44 -0.32 10.12 -2.65
N SER A 45 0.15 10.19 -1.40
CA SER A 45 1.53 10.57 -1.14
C SER A 45 2.40 9.59 -1.93
N PRO A 46 3.50 10.06 -2.55
CA PRO A 46 4.36 9.19 -3.35
C PRO A 46 4.67 7.93 -2.54
N PRO A 47 4.61 6.73 -3.17
CA PRO A 47 4.84 5.49 -2.46
C PRO A 47 6.15 5.54 -1.67
N PRO A 48 6.16 5.04 -0.43
CA PRO A 48 7.36 5.10 0.39
C PRO A 48 8.50 4.34 -0.29
N GLU A 49 9.66 4.98 -0.38
CA GLU A 49 10.89 4.39 -0.93
C GLU A 49 11.37 3.21 -0.07
N ILE A 50 11.25 3.37 1.24
CA ILE A 50 11.58 2.35 2.24
C ILE A 50 10.30 1.58 2.60
N MET A 51 10.31 0.28 2.29
CA MET A 51 9.16 -0.61 2.39
C MET A 51 9.32 -1.63 3.53
N GLY A 52 8.19 -1.94 4.18
CA GLY A 52 8.08 -3.09 5.06
C GLY A 52 7.56 -4.33 4.32
N ILE A 53 7.48 -5.47 5.05
CA ILE A 53 7.01 -6.73 4.48
C ILE A 53 5.62 -6.63 3.82
N ASN A 54 4.70 -5.86 4.41
CA ASN A 54 3.34 -5.71 3.89
C ASN A 54 3.32 -4.92 2.57
N ASP A 55 4.22 -3.95 2.40
CA ASP A 55 4.31 -3.16 1.18
C ASP A 55 4.90 -4.01 0.05
N VAL A 56 5.89 -4.86 0.35
CA VAL A 56 6.44 -5.83 -0.62
C VAL A 56 5.38 -6.85 -1.05
N ILE A 57 4.54 -7.33 -0.13
CA ILE A 57 3.40 -8.22 -0.47
C ILE A 57 2.48 -7.53 -1.47
N LYS A 58 2.10 -6.26 -1.21
CA LYS A 58 1.23 -5.49 -2.10
C LYS A 58 1.87 -5.23 -3.46
N LEU A 59 3.18 -4.96 -3.49
CA LEU A 59 3.91 -4.64 -4.72
C LEU A 59 4.13 -5.89 -5.60
N THR A 60 4.52 -7.00 -4.99
CA THR A 60 4.94 -8.21 -5.74
C THR A 60 3.83 -9.24 -5.91
N GLY A 61 2.78 -9.19 -5.09
CA GLY A 61 1.70 -10.19 -5.06
C GLY A 61 2.08 -11.51 -4.39
N TYR A 62 3.32 -11.70 -3.94
CA TYR A 62 3.75 -12.91 -3.25
C TYR A 62 3.19 -12.99 -1.82
N SER A 63 2.95 -14.22 -1.36
CA SER A 63 2.58 -14.45 0.03
C SER A 63 3.71 -14.04 0.99
N LYS A 64 3.34 -13.66 2.22
CA LYS A 64 4.31 -13.35 3.28
C LYS A 64 5.33 -14.48 3.51
N ALA A 65 4.86 -15.73 3.48
CA ALA A 65 5.72 -16.90 3.66
C ALA A 65 6.74 -17.03 2.50
N THR A 66 6.30 -16.79 1.27
CA THR A 66 7.16 -16.80 0.09
C THR A 66 8.25 -15.74 0.19
N ILE A 67 7.92 -14.51 0.60
CA ILE A 67 8.90 -13.43 0.74
C ILE A 67 9.92 -13.76 1.85
N TYR A 68 9.49 -14.35 2.98
CA TYR A 68 10.45 -14.82 4.00
C TYR A 68 11.35 -15.94 3.48
N LYS A 69 10.81 -16.88 2.69
CA LYS A 69 11.61 -17.93 2.04
C LYS A 69 12.66 -17.30 1.12
N PHE A 70 12.28 -16.36 0.27
CA PHE A 70 13.22 -15.64 -0.61
C PHE A 70 14.26 -14.87 0.19
N THR A 71 13.85 -14.21 1.27
CA THR A 71 14.77 -13.48 2.16
C THR A 71 15.80 -14.44 2.77
N HIS A 72 15.34 -15.57 3.30
CA HIS A 72 16.21 -16.58 3.91
C HIS A 72 17.21 -17.15 2.89
N GLN A 73 16.75 -17.43 1.68
CA GLN A 73 17.55 -17.95 0.57
C GLN A 73 18.37 -16.89 -0.17
N ARG A 74 18.31 -15.61 0.26
CA ARG A 74 18.97 -14.47 -0.40
C ARG A 74 18.58 -14.30 -1.88
N LEU A 75 17.36 -14.68 -2.24
CA LEU A 75 16.83 -14.56 -3.60
C LEU A 75 16.18 -13.21 -3.88
N ILE A 76 15.77 -12.47 -2.83
CA ILE A 76 15.18 -11.13 -2.93
C ILE A 76 16.11 -10.12 -2.24
N PRO A 77 16.33 -8.92 -2.81
CA PRO A 77 17.09 -7.85 -2.14
C PRO A 77 16.44 -7.44 -0.81
N PHE A 78 17.24 -7.29 0.25
CA PHE A 78 16.76 -6.76 1.53
C PHE A 78 17.90 -6.20 2.38
N HIS A 79 17.54 -5.31 3.29
CA HIS A 79 18.46 -4.60 4.18
C HIS A 79 18.14 -4.85 5.65
N ARG A 80 19.18 -4.78 6.49
CA ARG A 80 19.07 -4.80 7.95
C ARG A 80 19.40 -3.41 8.48
N PRO A 81 18.61 -2.84 9.39
CA PRO A 81 18.92 -1.54 9.99
C PRO A 81 20.26 -1.56 10.74
N ALA A 82 21.03 -0.48 10.63
CA ALA A 82 22.36 -0.36 11.23
C ALA A 82 22.40 -0.58 12.75
N HIS A 83 21.29 -0.33 13.44
CA HIS A 83 21.15 -0.53 14.89
C HIS A 83 20.84 -1.99 15.29
N GLY A 84 21.02 -2.97 14.39
CA GLY A 84 20.95 -4.40 14.72
C GLY A 84 19.53 -4.95 14.94
N GLY A 85 18.50 -4.22 14.51
CA GLY A 85 17.12 -4.66 14.65
C GLY A 85 16.78 -5.91 13.81
N ARG A 86 15.80 -6.70 14.28
CA ARG A 86 15.28 -7.89 13.56
C ARG A 86 14.39 -7.54 12.36
N ARG A 87 14.01 -6.27 12.20
CA ARG A 87 13.10 -5.82 11.14
C ARG A 87 13.80 -5.86 9.79
N LEU A 88 13.17 -6.49 8.81
CA LEU A 88 13.59 -6.45 7.41
C LEU A 88 13.13 -5.13 6.79
N VAL A 89 14.02 -4.53 6.02
CA VAL A 89 13.77 -3.31 5.25
C VAL A 89 14.01 -3.61 3.78
N PHE A 90 13.15 -3.06 2.92
CA PHE A 90 13.23 -3.24 1.47
C PHE A 90 13.26 -1.88 0.81
N ILE A 91 14.08 -1.71 -0.23
CA ILE A 91 14.09 -0.50 -1.04
C ILE A 91 13.22 -0.78 -2.26
N ARG A 92 12.24 0.10 -2.54
CA ARG A 92 11.29 -0.10 -3.63
C ARG A 92 11.97 -0.34 -4.98
N GLN A 93 12.94 0.50 -5.32
CA GLN A 93 13.63 0.42 -6.61
C GLN A 93 14.35 -0.92 -6.80
N GLU A 94 15.05 -1.42 -5.77
CA GLU A 94 15.71 -2.73 -5.83
C GLU A 94 14.73 -3.87 -6.08
N ILE A 95 13.55 -3.82 -5.44
CA ILE A 95 12.50 -4.83 -5.66
C ILE A 95 11.93 -4.74 -7.07
N GLU A 96 11.68 -3.53 -7.58
CA GLU A 96 11.17 -3.33 -8.94
C GLU A 96 12.17 -3.82 -9.99
N ASP A 97 13.46 -3.53 -9.81
CA ASP A 97 14.51 -3.96 -10.74
C ASP A 97 14.73 -5.47 -10.68
N TRP A 98 14.71 -6.07 -9.48
CA TRP A 98 14.73 -7.52 -9.31
C TRP A 98 13.55 -8.24 -9.99
N MET A 99 12.35 -7.65 -9.95
CA MET A 99 11.18 -8.17 -10.66
C MET A 99 11.35 -8.10 -12.19
N LYS A 100 12.00 -7.06 -12.69
CA LYS A 100 12.32 -6.91 -14.13
C LYS A 100 13.39 -7.89 -14.58
N GLU A 101 14.40 -8.15 -13.76
CA GLU A 101 15.51 -9.05 -14.10
C GLU A 101 15.04 -10.49 -14.37
N ASN A 102 14.00 -10.94 -13.66
CA ASN A 102 13.40 -12.26 -13.86
C ASN A 102 12.23 -12.27 -14.86
N SER A 103 12.03 -11.18 -15.61
CA SER A 103 10.97 -11.11 -16.61
C SER A 103 11.34 -11.92 -17.85
N ILE A 104 10.40 -12.75 -18.32
CA ILE A 104 10.54 -13.43 -19.61
C ILE A 104 10.33 -12.36 -20.70
N PRO A 105 11.31 -12.12 -21.59
CA PRO A 105 11.18 -11.10 -22.60
C PRO A 105 10.04 -11.46 -23.57
N THR A 106 9.28 -10.45 -23.96
CA THR A 106 8.32 -10.60 -25.06
C THR A 106 9.07 -10.88 -26.37
N VAL A 107 8.38 -11.48 -27.35
CA VAL A 107 8.97 -11.76 -28.68
C VAL A 107 9.59 -10.50 -29.30
N GLY A 108 8.91 -9.36 -29.22
CA GLY A 108 9.41 -8.09 -29.75
C GLY A 108 10.66 -7.57 -29.02
N GLN A 109 10.72 -7.70 -27.69
CA GLN A 109 11.92 -7.35 -26.91
C GLN A 109 13.09 -8.26 -27.27
N TYR A 110 12.85 -9.57 -27.37
CA TYR A 110 13.86 -10.54 -27.78
C TYR A 110 14.42 -10.20 -29.18
N CYS A 111 13.56 -9.99 -30.18
CA CYS A 111 14.00 -9.60 -31.52
C CYS A 111 14.85 -8.32 -31.53
N LYS A 112 14.42 -7.29 -30.77
CA LYS A 112 15.17 -6.02 -30.64
C LYS A 112 16.55 -6.22 -30.01
N GLU A 113 16.65 -7.10 -29.03
CA GLU A 113 17.90 -7.38 -28.33
C GLU A 113 18.89 -8.16 -29.21
N GLN A 114 18.40 -9.12 -30.01
CA GLN A 114 19.21 -9.82 -31.01
C GLN A 114 19.70 -8.85 -32.11
N LEU A 115 18.85 -7.94 -32.60
CA LEU A 115 19.26 -6.92 -33.57
C LEU A 115 20.35 -5.99 -33.02
N LYS A 116 20.30 -5.62 -31.74
CA LYS A 116 21.36 -4.82 -31.11
C LYS A 116 22.70 -5.56 -31.06
N LYS A 117 22.70 -6.86 -30.77
CA LYS A 117 23.92 -7.69 -30.74
C LYS A 117 24.57 -7.85 -32.11
N LEU A 118 23.78 -7.75 -33.19
CA LEU A 118 24.29 -7.83 -34.56
C LEU A 118 24.91 -6.51 -35.05
N ASN A 119 24.58 -5.39 -34.41
CA ASN A 119 25.01 -4.04 -34.81
C ASN A 119 26.16 -3.47 -33.95
N ASN A 120 26.67 -4.25 -32.99
CA ASN A 120 27.84 -3.95 -32.15
C ASN A 120 28.94 -4.96 -32.44
#